data_AF-A0A961RT86-F1
#
_entry.id   AF-A0A961RT86-F1
#
_cell.length_a   1.000
_cell.length_b   1.000
_cell.length_c   1.000
_cell.angle_alpha   90.00
_cell.angle_beta   90.00
_cell.angle_gamma   90.00
#
_symmetry.space_group_name_H-M   'P 1'
#
loop_
_entity.id
_entity.type
_entity.pdbx_description
1 polymer ?
#
loop_
_entity_poly.entity_id
_entity_poly.type
_entity_poly.pdbx_seq_one_letter_code
_entity_poly.pdbx_strand_id
1 'polypeptide(L)'
;MVTRLDSSAPGFEARFSEVLAMKREISEDVDATVRAIIADVRSRGDAAVLDYTNRFDRLDLTASGLAFSSAEIDAALASVPA
;
A
#
# COMPACT_ATOMS: atom_id res chain seq x y z
N MET A 1 -16.94 10.79 11.76
CA MET A 1 -18.12 11.58 11.36
C MET A 1 -18.09 11.71 9.84
N VAL A 2 -19.17 11.40 9.13
CA VAL A 2 -19.19 11.39 7.66
C VAL A 2 -19.64 12.76 7.13
N THR A 3 -18.88 13.34 6.21
CA THR A 3 -19.26 14.60 5.55
C THR A 3 -20.37 14.34 4.54
N ARG A 4 -21.55 14.94 4.76
CA ARG A 4 -22.69 14.89 3.83
C ARG A 4 -22.74 16.16 3.00
N LEU A 5 -22.78 16.00 1.67
CA LEU A 5 -22.94 17.09 0.70
C LEU A 5 -24.31 17.01 0.03
N ASP A 6 -24.88 18.16 -0.28
CA ASP A 6 -26.14 18.32 -1.01
C ASP A 6 -25.90 19.33 -2.13
N SER A 7 -26.08 18.90 -3.38
CA SER A 7 -25.84 19.71 -4.58
C SER A 7 -26.83 20.86 -4.75
N SER A 8 -27.98 20.81 -4.08
CA SER A 8 -28.99 21.87 -4.11
C SER A 8 -28.76 22.96 -3.06
N ALA A 9 -27.87 22.71 -2.09
CA ALA A 9 -27.65 23.64 -1.00
C ALA A 9 -26.81 24.86 -1.44
N PRO A 10 -27.14 26.06 -0.94
CA PRO A 10 -26.25 27.21 -1.05
C PRO A 10 -24.85 26.87 -0.53
N GLY A 11 -23.81 27.27 -1.27
CA GLY A 11 -22.42 26.98 -0.91
C GLY A 11 -21.98 25.53 -1.10
N PHE A 12 -22.70 24.73 -1.90
CA PHE A 12 -22.24 23.40 -2.32
C PHE A 12 -20.86 23.44 -2.96
N GLU A 13 -20.64 24.34 -3.93
CA GLU A 13 -19.40 24.40 -4.71
C GLU A 13 -18.15 24.61 -3.82
N ALA A 14 -18.26 25.50 -2.83
CA ALA A 14 -17.18 25.77 -1.88
C ALA A 14 -16.88 24.54 -1.00
N ARG A 15 -17.92 23.91 -0.44
CA ARG A 15 -17.78 22.72 0.41
C ARG A 15 -17.30 21.49 -0.39
N PHE A 16 -17.71 21.38 -1.64
CA PHE A 16 -17.26 20.32 -2.54
C PHE A 16 -15.78 20.49 -2.89
N SER A 17 -15.37 21.72 -3.22
CA SER A 17 -13.97 22.05 -3.48
C SER A 17 -13.06 21.76 -2.29
N GLU A 18 -13.53 22.05 -1.07
CA GLU A 18 -12.81 21.77 0.18
C GLU A 18 -12.59 20.26 0.38
N VAL A 19 -13.63 19.44 0.16
CA VAL A 19 -13.53 17.97 0.22
C VAL A 19 -12.59 17.43 -0.86
N LEU A 20 -12.61 17.99 -2.06
CA LEU A 20 -11.69 17.59 -3.14
C LEU A 20 -10.23 17.96 -2.83
N ALA A 21 -9.99 19.09 -2.16
CA ALA A 21 -8.65 19.51 -1.76
C ALA A 21 -8.02 18.58 -0.71
N MET A 22 -8.83 18.02 0.20
CA MET A 22 -8.34 17.12 1.27
C MET A 22 -7.63 15.86 0.76
N LYS A 23 -7.90 15.39 -0.47
CA LYS A 23 -7.26 14.19 -1.02
C LYS A 23 -5.79 14.39 -1.43
N ARG A 24 -5.31 15.62 -1.55
CA ARG A 24 -3.98 15.91 -2.14
C ARG A 24 -2.83 15.85 -1.13
N GLU A 25 -3.04 16.27 0.11
CA GLU A 25 -1.95 16.26 1.13
C GLU A 25 -1.42 14.84 1.42
N ILE A 26 -2.27 13.81 1.38
CA ILE A 26 -1.85 12.43 1.63
C ILE A 26 -0.92 11.91 0.51
N SER A 27 -0.99 12.51 -0.69
CA SER A 27 -0.25 12.00 -1.86
C SER A 27 1.23 12.37 -1.85
N GLU A 28 1.61 13.53 -1.31
CA GLU A 28 3.00 14.01 -1.36
C GLU A 28 3.90 13.21 -0.39
N ASP A 29 3.39 12.92 0.81
CA ASP A 29 4.10 12.10 1.81
C ASP A 29 4.31 10.66 1.32
N VAL A 30 3.34 10.13 0.56
CA VAL A 30 3.45 8.79 -0.04
C VAL A 30 4.48 8.79 -1.17
N ASP A 31 4.53 9.81 -2.04
CA ASP A 31 5.54 9.88 -3.11
C ASP A 31 6.96 9.88 -2.54
N ALA A 32 7.23 10.72 -1.55
CA ALA A 32 8.53 10.81 -0.90
C ALA A 32 8.92 9.47 -0.26
N THR A 33 7.97 8.82 0.42
CA THR A 33 8.18 7.51 1.07
C THR A 33 8.50 6.42 0.05
N VAL A 34 7.70 6.30 -1.02
CA VAL A 34 7.89 5.29 -2.07
C VAL A 34 9.22 5.50 -2.80
N ARG A 35 9.58 6.76 -3.09
CA ARG A 35 10.86 7.10 -3.71
C ARG A 35 12.04 6.65 -2.85
N ALA A 36 11.95 6.85 -1.53
CA ALA A 36 12.98 6.38 -0.59
C ALA A 36 13.08 4.85 -0.58
N ILE A 37 11.96 4.14 -0.52
CA ILE A 37 11.92 2.66 -0.57
C ILE A 37 12.60 2.15 -1.85
N ILE A 38 12.26 2.70 -3.02
CA ILE A 38 12.85 2.29 -4.30
C ILE A 38 14.36 2.56 -4.31
N ALA A 39 14.81 3.73 -3.84
CA ALA A 39 16.23 4.05 -3.79
C ALA A 39 17.00 3.10 -2.86
N ASP A 40 16.39 2.71 -1.75
CA ASP A 40 16.97 1.81 -0.77
C ASP A 40 17.04 0.36 -1.28
N VAL A 41 15.98 -0.13 -1.93
CA VAL A 41 16.00 -1.45 -2.60
C VAL A 41 17.04 -1.49 -3.71
N ARG A 42 17.22 -0.41 -4.47
CA ARG A 42 18.28 -0.34 -5.49
C ARG A 42 19.69 -0.37 -4.92
N SER A 43 19.90 0.12 -3.69
CA SER A 43 21.22 0.17 -3.06
C SER A 43 21.55 -1.08 -2.24
N ARG A 44 20.58 -1.64 -1.52
CA ARG A 44 20.75 -2.78 -0.60
C ARG A 44 20.17 -4.10 -1.09
N GLY A 45 19.39 -4.10 -2.17
CA GLY A 45 18.76 -5.32 -2.72
C GLY A 45 17.85 -6.02 -1.72
N ASP A 46 17.97 -7.34 -1.62
CA ASP A 46 17.15 -8.21 -0.78
C ASP A 46 17.13 -7.80 0.69
N ALA A 47 18.23 -7.22 1.20
CA ALA A 47 18.29 -6.76 2.59
C ALA A 47 17.25 -5.66 2.87
N ALA A 48 17.03 -4.73 1.93
CA ALA A 48 15.98 -3.72 2.07
C ALA A 48 14.58 -4.34 1.92
N VAL A 49 14.42 -5.30 1.00
CA VAL A 49 13.14 -5.99 0.81
C VAL A 49 12.72 -6.70 2.09
N LEU A 50 13.62 -7.46 2.72
CA LEU A 50 13.35 -8.17 3.98
C LEU A 50 13.00 -7.21 5.13
N ASP A 51 13.72 -6.10 5.24
CA ASP A 51 13.45 -5.04 6.23
C ASP A 51 12.01 -4.48 6.07
N TYR A 52 11.63 -4.16 4.84
CA TYR A 52 10.31 -3.60 4.55
C TYR A 52 9.19 -4.64 4.69
N THR A 53 9.43 -5.90 4.35
CA THR A 53 8.50 -7.01 4.61
C THR A 53 8.26 -7.20 6.11
N ASN A 54 9.31 -7.15 6.95
CA ASN A 54 9.13 -7.19 8.40
C ASN A 54 8.34 -5.99 8.91
N ARG A 55 8.65 -4.79 8.41
CA ARG A 55 8.02 -3.55 8.85
C ARG A 55 6.53 -3.46 8.50
N PHE A 56 6.19 -3.75 7.24
CA PHE A 56 4.84 -3.51 6.71
C PHE A 56 3.95 -4.74 6.78
N ASP A 57 4.50 -5.94 6.51
CA ASP A 57 3.75 -7.19 6.47
C ASP A 57 3.84 -7.98 7.78
N ARG A 58 4.73 -7.56 8.69
CA ARG A 58 4.99 -8.22 9.98
C ARG A 58 5.50 -9.66 9.82
N LEU A 59 6.18 -9.94 8.71
CA LEU A 59 6.77 -11.24 8.42
C LEU A 59 8.29 -11.18 8.62
N ASP A 60 8.81 -12.09 9.45
CA ASP A 60 10.24 -12.28 9.62
C ASP A 60 10.73 -13.38 8.68
N LEU A 61 11.40 -12.97 7.60
CA LEU A 61 11.82 -13.86 6.51
C LEU A 61 13.33 -13.80 6.32
N THR A 62 13.85 -14.83 5.66
CA THR A 62 15.17 -14.83 5.04
C THR A 62 15.02 -14.74 3.53
N ALA A 63 16.10 -14.43 2.80
CA ALA A 63 16.05 -14.30 1.34
C ALA A 63 15.48 -15.55 0.63
N SER A 64 15.76 -16.75 1.16
CA SER A 64 15.21 -18.01 0.64
C SER A 64 13.70 -18.18 0.86
N GLY A 65 13.10 -17.43 1.77
CA GLY A 65 11.66 -17.46 2.07
C GLY A 65 10.84 -16.43 1.30
N LEU A 66 11.45 -15.61 0.42
CA LEU A 66 10.74 -14.60 -0.37
C LEU A 66 9.90 -15.20 -1.50
N ALA A 67 10.34 -16.32 -2.06
CA ALA A 67 9.66 -16.99 -3.18
C ALA A 67 8.95 -18.25 -2.68
N PHE A 68 7.66 -18.38 -3.02
CA PHE A 68 6.94 -19.63 -2.84
C PHE A 68 7.46 -20.70 -3.80
N SER A 69 7.64 -21.90 -3.29
CA SER A 69 7.97 -23.09 -4.08
C SER A 69 6.77 -23.55 -4.90
N SER A 70 7.03 -24.25 -6.01
CA SER A 70 5.96 -24.87 -6.81
C SER A 70 5.11 -25.83 -5.97
N ALA A 71 5.73 -26.54 -5.01
CA ALA A 71 5.02 -27.46 -4.14
C ALA A 71 4.01 -26.76 -3.21
N GLU A 72 4.36 -25.58 -2.66
CA GLU A 72 3.44 -24.78 -1.86
C GLU A 72 2.24 -24.29 -2.69
N ILE A 73 2.49 -23.90 -3.94
CA ILE A 73 1.45 -23.48 -4.88
C ILE A 73 0.52 -24.63 -5.22
N ASP A 74 1.05 -25.82 -5.53
CA ASP A 74 0.27 -27.01 -5.84
C ASP A 74 -0.59 -27.45 -4.64
N ALA A 75 -0.03 -27.39 -3.43
CA ALA A 75 -0.75 -27.69 -2.20
C ALA A 75 -1.89 -26.70 -1.94
N ALA A 76 -1.67 -25.40 -2.18
CA ALA A 76 -2.70 -24.39 -2.06
C ALA A 76 -3.82 -24.59 -3.08
N LEU A 77 -3.48 -24.94 -4.33
CA LEU A 77 -4.46 -25.22 -5.38
C LEU A 77 -5.37 -26.40 -5.02
N ALA A 78 -4.81 -27.48 -4.47
CA ALA A 78 -5.57 -28.65 -4.04
C ALA A 78 -6.56 -28.36 -2.90
N SER A 79 -6.40 -27.25 -2.17
CA SER A 79 -7.30 -26.85 -1.07
C SER A 79 -8.55 -26.10 -1.52
N VAL A 80 -8.65 -25.72 -2.79
CA VAL A 80 -9.78 -24.96 -3.33
C VAL A 80 -10.98 -25.91 -3.57
N PRO A 81 -12.16 -25.66 -2.97
CA PRO A 81 -13.37 -26.45 -3.21
C PRO A 81 -13.89 -26.33 -4.65
N ALA A 82 -14.60 -27.36 -5.11
CA ALA A 82 -15.22 -27.42 -6.44
C ALA A 82 -16.44 -26.49 -6.60
#